data_AF-A0A2T9XUW0-F1
#
_entry.id   AF-A0A2T9XUW0-F1
#
_cell.length_a   1.000
_cell.length_b   1.000
_cell.length_c   1.000
_cell.angle_alpha   90.00
_cell.angle_beta   90.00
_cell.angle_gamma   90.00
#
_symmetry.space_group_name_H-M   'P 1'
#
loop_
_entity.id
_entity.type
_entity.pdbx_description
1 polymer ?
#
loop_
_entity_poly.entity_id
_entity_poly.type
_entity_poly.pdbx_seq_one_letter_code
_entity_poly.pdbx_strand_id
1 'polypeptide(L)'
;MFDFLRSINLSPMEWSHAVQLTGEGSPYIGQVIDAALSSAVAIVVLITPDEIAYLQPQYGQGEGDPETKPAPQARPNVLFEAGMALGRDPRRTVLVEVGKVRPFSDVEGRHAIRLTNDLARRQELATRLETAGCEVDLKGTDWHTTGDFTAPPPPGEGLPLGRRLPSNTTIRKAIDFDVKHFDKGASRIDKLQIVNRGTETAFDVDVTLPDDASLQLNDFKPIAKIPGGGRSVTIDAISYRQSYGGSKRVDVFDVTISARSEAGESVVQEVFLDTNG
;
A
#
# COMPACT_ATOMS: atom_id res chain seq x y z
N MET A 1 15.97 23.29 3.67
CA MET A 1 16.29 23.87 2.34
C MET A 1 15.91 25.35 2.24
N PHE A 2 14.66 25.75 2.48
CA PHE A 2 14.26 27.17 2.35
C PHE A 2 15.10 28.11 3.21
N ASP A 3 15.38 27.73 4.47
CA ASP A 3 16.23 28.55 5.34
C ASP A 3 17.66 28.67 4.83
N PHE A 4 18.21 27.58 4.26
CA PHE A 4 19.53 27.63 3.62
C PHE A 4 19.53 28.60 2.44
N LEU A 5 18.55 28.51 1.53
CA LEU A 5 18.43 29.43 0.39
C LEU A 5 18.31 30.89 0.86
N ARG A 6 17.49 31.15 1.88
CA ARG A 6 17.36 32.49 2.49
C ARG A 6 18.68 32.97 3.10
N SER A 7 19.44 32.10 3.75
CA SER A 7 20.73 32.44 4.36
C SER A 7 21.82 32.83 3.36
N ILE A 8 21.65 32.49 2.09
CA ILE A 8 22.54 32.89 0.98
C ILE A 8 21.91 33.95 0.07
N ASN A 9 21.01 34.77 0.63
CA ASN A 9 20.31 35.89 -0.03
C ASN A 9 19.35 35.48 -1.18
N LEU A 10 18.86 34.25 -1.18
CA LEU A 10 17.85 33.82 -2.16
C LEU A 10 16.44 33.84 -1.59
N SER A 11 15.47 34.07 -2.48
CA SER A 11 14.04 34.13 -2.12
C SER A 11 13.30 32.91 -2.67
N PRO A 12 13.28 31.77 -1.96
CA PRO A 12 12.55 30.59 -2.41
C PRO A 12 11.05 30.89 -2.50
N MET A 13 10.41 30.42 -3.58
CA MET A 13 8.99 30.61 -3.82
C MET A 13 8.16 29.60 -3.04
N GLU A 14 7.25 30.10 -2.20
CA GLU A 14 6.24 29.28 -1.54
C GLU A 14 5.16 28.84 -2.55
N TRP A 15 4.57 27.66 -2.34
CA TRP A 15 3.52 27.13 -3.23
C TRP A 15 2.33 28.08 -3.40
N SER A 16 1.89 28.73 -2.32
CA SER A 16 0.78 29.69 -2.36
C SER A 16 1.07 30.89 -3.26
N HIS A 17 2.34 31.33 -3.35
CA HIS A 17 2.75 32.37 -4.28
C HIS A 17 2.71 31.86 -5.73
N ALA A 18 3.18 30.63 -5.99
CA ALA A 18 3.04 30.01 -7.31
C ALA A 18 1.57 29.92 -7.77
N VAL A 19 0.65 29.58 -6.86
CA VAL A 19 -0.79 29.58 -7.14
C VAL A 19 -1.28 30.98 -7.49
N GLN A 20 -0.88 32.02 -6.75
CA GLN A 20 -1.27 33.40 -7.03
C GLN A 20 -0.82 33.88 -8.41
N LEU A 21 0.35 33.44 -8.89
CA LEU A 21 0.86 33.78 -10.23
C LEU A 21 -0.06 33.29 -11.36
N THR A 22 -0.91 32.29 -11.10
CA THR A 22 -1.90 31.81 -12.08
C THR A 22 -3.08 32.79 -12.25
N GLY A 23 -3.35 33.64 -11.26
CA GLY A 23 -4.54 34.50 -11.22
C GLY A 23 -5.85 33.76 -10.96
N GLU A 24 -5.82 32.45 -10.69
CA GLU A 24 -7.00 31.61 -10.47
C GLU A 24 -7.13 31.21 -8.99
N GLY A 25 -8.38 31.10 -8.50
CA GLY A 25 -8.64 30.63 -7.13
C GLY A 25 -8.47 29.11 -6.96
N SER A 26 -8.52 28.35 -8.06
CA SER A 26 -8.37 26.89 -8.05
C SER A 26 -7.74 26.41 -9.38
N PRO A 27 -6.48 26.76 -9.65
CA PRO A 27 -5.80 26.38 -10.89
C PRO A 27 -5.52 24.88 -10.94
N TYR A 28 -5.39 24.37 -12.16
CA TYR A 28 -4.81 23.05 -12.40
C TYR A 28 -3.33 23.03 -11.98
N ILE A 29 -2.87 21.91 -11.38
CA ILE A 29 -1.51 21.77 -10.86
C ILE A 29 -0.43 22.12 -11.89
N GLY A 30 -0.63 21.74 -13.15
CA GLY A 30 0.29 22.05 -14.24
C GLY A 30 0.41 23.55 -14.51
N GLN A 31 -0.68 24.32 -14.38
CA GLN A 31 -0.65 25.78 -14.55
C GLN A 31 0.17 26.45 -13.44
N VAL A 32 0.05 25.95 -12.20
CA VAL A 32 0.85 26.44 -11.07
C VAL A 32 2.33 26.19 -11.30
N ILE A 33 2.66 24.98 -11.74
CA ILE A 33 4.04 24.59 -12.07
C ILE A 33 4.58 25.45 -13.21
N ASP A 34 3.83 25.63 -14.31
CA ASP A 34 4.24 26.45 -15.44
C ASP A 34 4.46 27.92 -15.06
N ALA A 35 3.60 28.49 -14.22
CA ALA A 35 3.73 29.85 -13.71
C ALA A 35 4.97 30.01 -12.82
N ALA A 36 5.21 29.05 -11.92
CA ALA A 36 6.40 29.02 -11.07
C ALA A 36 7.69 28.89 -11.90
N LEU A 37 7.74 27.91 -12.81
CA LEU A 37 8.89 27.66 -13.69
C LEU A 37 9.20 28.86 -14.59
N SER A 38 8.17 29.60 -15.03
CA SER A 38 8.36 30.78 -15.87
C SER A 38 8.90 31.97 -15.09
N SER A 39 8.57 32.09 -13.80
CA SER A 39 8.94 33.23 -12.95
C SER A 39 10.24 33.02 -12.16
N ALA A 40 10.65 31.77 -11.93
CA ALA A 40 11.83 31.45 -11.13
C ALA A 40 13.16 31.65 -11.90
N VAL A 41 14.19 32.15 -11.20
CA VAL A 41 15.56 32.28 -11.74
C VAL A 41 16.22 30.91 -11.87
N ALA A 42 16.08 30.06 -10.85
CA ALA A 42 16.55 28.68 -10.84
C ALA A 42 15.53 27.77 -10.14
N ILE A 43 15.63 26.47 -10.44
CA ILE A 43 14.75 25.42 -9.93
C ILE A 43 15.63 24.43 -9.17
N VAL A 44 15.28 24.18 -7.91
CA VAL A 44 15.96 23.17 -7.08
C VAL A 44 15.06 21.96 -6.97
N VAL A 45 15.48 20.84 -7.53
CA VAL A 45 14.79 19.55 -7.40
C VAL A 45 15.41 18.78 -6.24
N LEU A 46 14.63 18.53 -5.20
CA LEU A 46 15.04 17.71 -4.06
C LEU A 46 14.69 16.24 -4.32
N ILE A 47 15.72 15.41 -4.45
CA ILE A 47 15.62 13.97 -4.62
C ILE A 47 15.92 13.31 -3.28
N THR A 48 14.87 12.91 -2.58
CA THR A 48 14.90 12.31 -1.23
C THR A 48 14.46 10.84 -1.29
N PRO A 49 14.92 9.98 -0.36
CA PRO A 49 14.59 8.55 -0.33
C PRO A 49 13.22 8.26 0.32
N ASP A 50 12.17 8.92 -0.16
CA ASP A 50 10.84 8.92 0.48
C ASP A 50 10.01 7.66 0.21
N GLU A 51 10.27 6.95 -0.89
CA GLU A 51 9.56 5.73 -1.28
C GLU A 51 10.50 4.55 -1.52
N ILE A 52 9.97 3.32 -1.48
CA ILE A 52 10.72 2.11 -1.82
C ILE A 52 10.19 1.54 -3.13
N ALA A 53 11.10 1.31 -4.08
CA ALA A 53 10.78 0.70 -5.36
C ALA A 53 11.77 -0.39 -5.74
N TYR A 54 11.35 -1.24 -6.67
CA TYR A 54 12.17 -2.27 -7.29
C TYR A 54 11.60 -2.62 -8.67
N LEU A 55 12.50 -2.99 -9.59
CA LEU A 55 12.16 -3.51 -10.90
C LEU A 55 11.55 -4.91 -10.76
N GLN A 56 10.52 -5.22 -11.55
CA GLN A 56 10.00 -6.59 -11.55
C GLN A 56 11.09 -7.54 -12.06
N PRO A 57 11.34 -8.69 -11.40
CA PRO A 57 12.46 -9.57 -11.74
C PRO A 57 12.48 -10.04 -13.18
N GLN A 58 11.31 -10.24 -13.82
CA GLN A 58 11.28 -10.65 -15.23
C GLN A 58 11.80 -9.58 -16.20
N TYR A 59 11.95 -8.32 -15.73
CA TYR A 59 12.55 -7.22 -16.49
C TYR A 59 14.01 -6.95 -16.09
N GLY A 60 14.54 -7.66 -15.09
CA GLY A 60 15.93 -7.51 -14.66
C GLY A 60 16.93 -8.15 -15.63
N GLN A 61 18.18 -7.70 -15.56
CA GLN A 61 19.28 -8.15 -16.43
C GLN A 61 19.91 -9.51 -16.01
N GLY A 62 19.25 -10.24 -15.11
CA GLY A 62 19.70 -11.56 -14.65
C GLY A 62 19.51 -11.77 -13.16
N GLU A 63 20.00 -12.91 -12.67
CA GLU A 63 19.96 -13.24 -11.25
C GLU A 63 20.86 -12.27 -10.47
N GLY A 64 20.29 -11.60 -9.45
CA GLY A 64 21.03 -10.70 -8.59
C GLY A 64 21.09 -9.24 -9.05
N ASP A 65 20.40 -8.87 -10.12
CA ASP A 65 20.28 -7.48 -10.59
C ASP A 65 19.90 -6.53 -9.43
N PRO A 66 20.75 -5.55 -9.08
CA PRO A 66 20.47 -4.58 -8.01
C PRO A 66 19.16 -3.83 -8.21
N GLU A 67 18.72 -3.61 -9.45
CA GLU A 67 17.47 -2.91 -9.75
C GLU A 67 16.23 -3.68 -9.28
N THR A 68 16.33 -5.01 -9.16
CA THR A 68 15.26 -5.89 -8.68
C THR A 68 15.16 -5.95 -7.16
N LYS A 69 16.12 -5.34 -6.44
CA LYS A 69 16.12 -5.25 -4.99
C LYS A 69 15.38 -3.99 -4.52
N PRO A 70 14.61 -4.06 -3.43
CA PRO A 70 14.00 -2.89 -2.83
C PRO A 70 15.06 -1.82 -2.53
N ALA A 71 14.88 -0.63 -3.10
CA ALA A 71 15.77 0.50 -2.91
C ALA A 71 14.98 1.80 -2.75
N PRO A 72 15.51 2.78 -1.99
CA PRO A 72 14.82 4.04 -1.78
C PRO A 72 14.80 4.90 -3.04
N GLN A 73 13.76 5.70 -3.27
CA GLN A 73 13.63 6.63 -4.39
C GLN A 73 12.82 7.87 -3.99
N ALA A 74 12.88 8.91 -4.81
CA ALA A 74 11.95 10.05 -4.69
C ALA A 74 10.53 9.64 -5.08
N ARG A 75 9.55 10.37 -4.54
CA ARG A 75 8.13 10.15 -4.89
C ARG A 75 7.90 10.33 -6.40
N PRO A 76 7.00 9.57 -7.04
CA PRO A 76 6.69 9.68 -8.46
C PRO A 76 6.34 11.10 -8.91
N ASN A 77 5.61 11.85 -8.08
CA ASN A 77 5.27 13.25 -8.38
C ASN A 77 6.54 14.12 -8.52
N VAL A 78 7.52 13.93 -7.63
CA VAL A 78 8.80 14.65 -7.66
C VAL A 78 9.59 14.28 -8.92
N LEU A 79 9.62 12.99 -9.28
CA LEU A 79 10.30 12.54 -10.51
C LEU A 79 9.66 13.13 -11.77
N PHE A 80 8.32 13.17 -11.82
CA PHE A 80 7.58 13.72 -12.95
C PHE A 80 7.79 15.24 -13.08
N GLU A 81 7.68 15.98 -11.97
CA GLU A 81 7.92 17.42 -11.91
C GLU A 81 9.37 17.80 -12.23
N ALA A 82 10.33 16.99 -11.77
CA ALA A 82 11.73 17.13 -12.15
C ALA A 82 11.92 16.97 -13.67
N GLY A 83 11.22 16.00 -14.28
CA GLY A 83 11.18 15.83 -15.73
C GLY A 83 10.64 17.06 -16.45
N MET A 84 9.56 17.66 -15.95
CA MET A 84 9.00 18.90 -16.51
C MET A 84 9.97 20.08 -16.40
N ALA A 85 10.59 20.28 -15.23
CA ALA A 85 11.60 21.32 -15.02
C ALA A 85 12.79 21.17 -15.98
N LEU A 86 13.32 19.95 -16.09
CA LEU A 86 14.43 19.62 -16.99
C LEU A 86 14.06 19.75 -18.47
N GLY A 87 12.82 19.45 -18.84
CA GLY A 87 12.30 19.65 -20.19
C GLY A 87 12.12 21.14 -20.53
N ARG A 88 11.76 21.96 -19.54
CA ARG A 88 11.50 23.39 -19.70
C ARG A 88 12.77 24.23 -19.78
N ASP A 89 13.68 24.04 -18.84
CA ASP A 89 15.01 24.68 -18.87
C ASP A 89 16.03 23.90 -18.03
N PRO A 90 16.84 23.03 -18.67
CA PRO A 90 17.82 22.23 -17.96
C PRO A 90 19.02 23.03 -17.45
N ARG A 91 19.27 24.25 -17.95
CA ARG A 91 20.44 25.05 -17.53
C ARG A 91 20.25 25.65 -16.15
N ARG A 92 19.01 25.99 -15.79
CA ARG A 92 18.65 26.56 -14.48
C ARG A 92 17.99 25.55 -13.54
N THR A 93 17.99 24.26 -13.90
CA THR A 93 17.46 23.18 -13.05
C THR A 93 18.60 22.46 -12.34
N VAL A 94 18.65 22.58 -11.02
CA VAL A 94 19.67 22.01 -10.15
C VAL A 94 19.10 20.79 -9.43
N LEU A 95 19.66 19.61 -9.72
CA LEU A 95 19.29 18.36 -9.05
C LEU A 95 20.09 18.21 -7.75
N VAL A 96 19.39 17.95 -6.64
CA VAL A 96 19.97 17.83 -5.31
C VAL A 96 19.48 16.55 -4.65
N GLU A 97 20.38 15.62 -4.37
CA GLU A 97 20.12 14.39 -3.62
C GLU A 97 20.39 14.63 -2.14
N VAL A 98 19.43 14.27 -1.28
CA VAL A 98 19.62 14.25 0.19
C VAL A 98 19.36 12.83 0.69
N GLY A 99 20.42 12.14 1.06
CA GLY A 99 20.38 10.72 1.47
C GLY A 99 20.70 9.74 0.34
N LYS A 100 20.47 8.45 0.59
CA LYS A 100 20.77 7.37 -0.37
C LYS A 100 19.55 7.03 -1.19
N VAL A 101 19.56 7.43 -2.45
CA VAL A 101 18.54 7.09 -3.44
C VAL A 101 19.06 6.05 -4.44
N ARG A 102 18.16 5.23 -4.97
CA ARG A 102 18.42 4.31 -6.07
C ARG A 102 18.96 5.11 -7.25
N PRO A 103 19.97 4.59 -7.97
CA PRO A 103 20.43 5.22 -9.20
C PRO A 103 19.23 5.46 -10.13
N PHE A 104 19.08 6.70 -10.56
CA PHE A 104 18.13 7.08 -11.59
C PHE A 104 18.91 7.03 -12.91
N SER A 105 19.07 5.80 -13.42
CA SER A 105 19.99 5.39 -14.49
C SER A 105 19.88 6.26 -15.75
N ASP A 106 18.71 6.84 -16.03
CA ASP A 106 18.41 7.55 -17.28
C ASP A 106 18.54 9.10 -17.23
N VAL A 107 19.12 9.68 -16.17
CA VAL A 107 19.61 11.08 -16.24
C VAL A 107 20.97 11.16 -16.91
N GLU A 108 21.61 10.01 -17.19
CA GLU A 108 22.82 9.59 -17.95
C GLU A 108 23.87 10.62 -18.45
N GLY A 109 23.84 11.85 -17.94
CA GLY A 109 24.63 12.98 -18.38
C GLY A 109 24.45 14.25 -17.54
N ARG A 110 23.47 14.33 -16.62
CA ARG A 110 23.36 15.46 -15.68
C ARG A 110 23.83 15.09 -14.28
N HIS A 111 24.70 15.93 -13.73
CA HIS A 111 25.27 15.75 -12.41
C HIS A 111 24.31 16.25 -11.33
N ALA A 112 23.92 15.39 -10.38
CA ALA A 112 23.22 15.80 -9.15
C ALA A 112 24.20 16.14 -8.02
N ILE A 113 23.88 17.10 -7.16
CA ILE A 113 24.67 17.38 -5.94
C ILE A 113 24.19 16.42 -4.87
N ARG A 114 25.10 15.65 -4.28
CA ARG A 114 24.81 14.89 -3.05
C ARG A 114 25.00 15.78 -1.84
N LEU A 115 23.93 16.42 -1.40
CA LEU A 115 23.96 17.39 -0.32
C LEU A 115 24.03 16.69 1.04
N THR A 116 24.98 17.13 1.85
CA THR A 116 25.16 16.73 3.25
C THR A 116 25.29 17.99 4.11
N ASN A 117 25.43 17.83 5.43
CA ASN A 117 25.72 18.95 6.32
C ASN A 117 27.14 19.52 6.18
N ASP A 118 28.00 18.92 5.33
CA ASP A 118 29.36 19.40 5.11
C ASP A 118 29.38 20.76 4.41
N LEU A 119 30.23 21.67 4.89
CA LEU A 119 30.40 23.00 4.30
C LEU A 119 30.73 22.93 2.80
N ALA A 120 31.57 21.98 2.39
CA ALA A 120 31.94 21.81 0.99
C ALA A 120 30.74 21.46 0.09
N ARG A 121 29.78 20.67 0.57
CA ARG A 121 28.57 20.31 -0.18
C ARG A 121 27.57 21.48 -0.24
N ARG A 122 27.48 22.26 0.83
CA ARG A 122 26.69 23.51 0.86
C ARG A 122 27.26 24.55 -0.11
N GLN A 123 28.57 24.72 -0.12
CA GLN A 123 29.29 25.60 -1.06
C GLN A 123 29.06 25.16 -2.51
N GLU A 124 29.10 23.85 -2.78
CA GLU A 124 28.83 23.32 -4.12
C GLU A 124 27.42 23.67 -4.61
N LEU A 125 26.40 23.55 -3.75
CA LEU A 125 25.03 23.98 -4.07
C LEU A 125 24.95 25.48 -4.36
N ALA A 126 25.56 26.30 -3.52
CA ALA A 126 25.60 27.75 -3.73
C ALA A 126 26.22 28.11 -5.08
N THR A 127 27.38 27.54 -5.42
CA THR A 127 28.06 27.79 -6.71
C THR A 127 27.22 27.34 -7.91
N ARG A 128 26.44 26.25 -7.80
CA ARG A 128 25.53 25.84 -8.89
C ARG A 128 24.34 26.77 -9.03
N LEU A 129 23.81 27.30 -7.94
CA LEU A 129 22.73 28.29 -7.97
C LEU A 129 23.22 29.60 -8.58
N GLU A 130 24.43 30.04 -8.24
CA GLU A 130 25.08 31.19 -8.88
C GLU A 130 25.27 30.95 -10.39
N THR A 131 25.75 29.76 -10.77
CA THR A 131 25.87 29.36 -12.19
C THR A 131 24.52 29.33 -12.92
N ALA A 132 23.44 29.01 -12.21
CA ALA A 132 22.06 29.05 -12.72
C ALA A 132 21.48 30.48 -12.79
N GLY A 133 22.24 31.50 -12.37
CA GLY A 133 21.87 32.91 -12.46
C GLY A 133 21.34 33.52 -11.16
N CYS A 134 21.38 32.81 -10.04
CA CYS A 134 20.96 33.35 -8.75
C CYS A 134 22.00 34.33 -8.17
N GLU A 135 21.53 35.41 -7.54
CA GLU A 135 22.37 36.37 -6.82
C GLU A 135 22.73 35.85 -5.41
N VAL A 136 23.64 34.88 -5.36
CA VAL A 136 24.08 34.24 -4.13
C VAL A 136 24.97 35.19 -3.32
N ASP A 137 24.69 35.35 -2.02
CA ASP A 137 25.57 36.02 -1.07
C ASP A 137 26.14 35.02 -0.06
N LEU A 138 27.46 34.83 -0.06
CA LEU A 138 28.18 33.95 0.87
C LEU A 138 28.96 34.72 1.95
N LYS A 139 28.71 36.02 2.12
CA LYS A 139 29.29 36.80 3.20
C LYS A 139 28.77 36.29 4.55
N GLY A 140 29.67 36.22 5.53
CA GLY A 140 29.36 35.69 6.86
C GLY A 140 29.43 34.16 6.93
N THR A 141 28.97 33.59 8.04
CA THR A 141 29.11 32.16 8.34
C THR A 141 27.80 31.48 8.73
N ASP A 142 26.69 32.21 8.85
CA ASP A 142 25.40 31.65 9.30
C ASP A 142 24.90 30.55 8.35
N TRP A 143 25.14 30.70 7.05
CA TRP A 143 24.77 29.73 6.02
C TRP A 143 25.53 28.40 6.13
N HIS A 144 26.68 28.37 6.83
CA HIS A 144 27.48 27.16 7.02
C HIS A 144 26.70 26.04 7.72
N THR A 145 25.79 26.41 8.61
CA THR A 145 25.02 25.46 9.43
C THR A 145 23.51 25.60 9.27
N THR A 146 23.02 26.62 8.55
CA THR A 146 21.57 26.85 8.39
C THR A 146 20.89 25.73 7.61
N GLY A 147 19.82 25.16 8.19
CA GLY A 147 19.10 24.01 7.65
C GLY A 147 19.80 22.67 7.91
N ASP A 148 19.03 21.58 7.89
CA ASP A 148 19.53 20.23 8.14
C ASP A 148 19.44 19.37 6.87
N PHE A 149 20.58 18.79 6.50
CA PHE A 149 20.74 17.87 5.38
C PHE A 149 21.30 16.51 5.83
N THR A 150 21.04 16.14 7.09
CA THR A 150 21.28 14.78 7.58
C THR A 150 20.47 13.81 6.72
N ALA A 151 21.13 12.76 6.23
CA ALA A 151 20.43 11.72 5.49
C ALA A 151 19.35 11.09 6.40
N PRO A 152 18.12 10.89 5.89
CA PRO A 152 17.11 10.17 6.66
C PRO A 152 17.60 8.74 6.94
N PRO A 153 17.13 8.12 8.05
CA PRO A 153 17.54 6.78 8.40
C PRO A 153 17.22 5.79 7.27
N PRO A 154 17.99 4.70 7.12
CA PRO A 154 17.67 3.66 6.16
C PRO A 154 16.23 3.18 6.35
N PRO A 155 15.46 3.03 5.25
CA PRO A 155 14.08 2.62 5.36
C PRO A 155 13.98 1.20 5.93
N GLY A 156 12.86 0.94 6.62
CA GLY A 156 12.60 -0.34 7.28
C GLY A 156 12.87 -0.35 8.79
N GLU A 157 13.29 0.77 9.40
CA GLU A 157 13.50 0.87 10.86
C GLU A 157 14.42 -0.22 11.45
N GLY A 158 15.42 -0.67 10.66
CA GLY A 158 16.31 -1.76 11.04
C GLY A 158 15.81 -3.17 10.67
N LEU A 159 14.61 -3.29 10.12
CA LEU A 159 14.10 -4.51 9.51
C LEU A 159 14.56 -4.62 8.05
N PRO A 160 14.81 -5.84 7.54
CA PRO A 160 15.08 -6.04 6.13
C PRO A 160 13.90 -5.54 5.30
N LEU A 161 14.20 -4.74 4.27
CA LEU A 161 13.23 -4.31 3.27
C LEU A 161 12.74 -5.53 2.50
N GLY A 162 11.65 -6.11 2.97
CA GLY A 162 11.01 -7.24 2.33
C GLY A 162 10.32 -6.82 1.04
N ARG A 163 10.40 -7.66 0.02
CA ARG A 163 9.43 -7.63 -1.07
C ARG A 163 8.07 -7.87 -0.42
N ARG A 164 7.09 -6.97 -0.61
CA ARG A 164 5.72 -7.22 -0.15
C ARG A 164 5.27 -8.53 -0.79
N LEU A 165 5.26 -9.60 -0.01
CA LEU A 165 4.65 -10.85 -0.41
C LEU A 165 3.18 -10.51 -0.71
N PRO A 166 2.63 -10.92 -1.86
CA PRO A 166 1.20 -10.77 -2.07
C PRO A 166 0.49 -11.35 -0.85
N SER A 167 -0.41 -10.56 -0.26
CA SER A 167 -1.24 -10.95 0.88
C SER A 167 -2.25 -12.00 0.42
N ASN A 168 -1.77 -13.20 0.07
CA ASN A 168 -2.49 -14.46 -0.01
C ASN A 168 -1.56 -15.55 -0.54
N THR A 169 -0.69 -16.05 0.33
CA THR A 169 -0.42 -17.49 0.32
C THR A 169 -0.53 -17.98 1.76
N THR A 170 -1.69 -17.74 2.40
CA THR A 170 -2.17 -18.77 3.30
C THR A 170 -2.23 -20.01 2.42
N ILE A 171 -1.41 -21.02 2.70
CA ILE A 171 -1.60 -22.36 2.14
C ILE A 171 -3.07 -22.65 2.40
N ARG A 172 -3.92 -22.56 1.36
CA ARG A 172 -5.35 -22.81 1.53
C ARG A 172 -5.42 -24.22 2.07
N LYS A 173 -6.07 -24.40 3.22
CA LYS A 173 -6.22 -25.72 3.83
C LYS A 173 -6.87 -26.65 2.80
N ALA A 174 -6.54 -27.94 2.84
CA ALA A 174 -7.12 -28.94 1.96
C ALA A 174 -8.66 -28.87 2.00
N ILE A 175 -9.22 -28.85 3.21
CA ILE A 175 -10.62 -28.56 3.49
C ILE A 175 -10.69 -27.31 4.37
N ASP A 176 -11.57 -26.39 4.02
CA ASP A 176 -11.86 -25.19 4.82
C ASP A 176 -13.32 -24.81 4.66
N PHE A 177 -14.13 -25.02 5.69
CA PHE A 177 -15.56 -24.75 5.63
C PHE A 177 -15.90 -23.33 6.09
N ASP A 178 -16.93 -22.79 5.45
CA ASP A 178 -17.58 -21.53 5.77
C ASP A 178 -19.09 -21.79 5.72
N VAL A 179 -19.86 -21.11 6.58
CA VAL A 179 -21.29 -21.38 6.76
C VAL A 179 -22.07 -20.07 6.66
N LYS A 180 -23.16 -20.09 5.89
CA LYS A 180 -24.06 -18.95 5.77
C LYS A 180 -25.48 -19.35 6.07
N HIS A 181 -26.13 -18.62 6.98
CA HIS A 181 -27.56 -18.72 7.20
C HIS A 181 -28.29 -17.73 6.29
N PHE A 182 -29.44 -18.16 5.75
CA PHE A 182 -30.35 -17.32 5.02
C PHE A 182 -31.74 -17.43 5.66
N ASP A 183 -32.12 -16.38 6.38
CA ASP A 183 -33.49 -16.19 6.88
C ASP A 183 -34.44 -16.00 5.70
N LYS A 184 -35.46 -16.86 5.61
CA LYS A 184 -36.50 -16.81 4.57
C LYS A 184 -37.84 -16.29 5.08
N GLY A 185 -37.92 -15.91 6.36
CA GLY A 185 -39.08 -15.35 7.03
C GLY A 185 -40.15 -16.38 7.41
N ALA A 186 -41.13 -15.93 8.19
CA ALA A 186 -42.13 -16.73 8.92
C ALA A 186 -42.94 -17.78 8.14
N SER A 187 -42.93 -17.75 6.80
CA SER A 187 -43.70 -18.66 5.94
C SER A 187 -42.85 -19.64 5.14
N ARG A 188 -41.52 -19.62 5.30
CA ARG A 188 -40.57 -20.42 4.52
C ARG A 188 -39.51 -21.03 5.43
N ILE A 189 -39.02 -22.19 5.00
CA ILE A 189 -37.94 -22.89 5.68
C ILE A 189 -36.63 -22.13 5.40
N ASP A 190 -35.89 -21.82 6.46
CA ASP A 190 -34.58 -21.19 6.38
C ASP A 190 -33.58 -22.11 5.68
N LYS A 191 -32.49 -21.52 5.20
CA LYS A 191 -31.44 -22.25 4.51
C LYS A 191 -30.11 -22.07 5.21
N LEU A 192 -29.37 -23.16 5.35
CA LEU A 192 -27.97 -23.17 5.78
C LEU A 192 -27.11 -23.57 4.58
N GLN A 193 -26.21 -22.70 4.15
CA GLN A 193 -25.31 -22.95 3.05
C GLN A 193 -23.92 -23.29 3.59
N ILE A 194 -23.45 -24.48 3.27
CA ILE A 194 -22.12 -24.99 3.61
C ILE A 194 -21.21 -24.77 2.41
N VAL A 195 -20.13 -24.03 2.59
CA VAL A 195 -19.18 -23.63 1.53
C VAL A 195 -17.82 -24.26 1.82
N ASN A 196 -17.24 -24.96 0.86
CA ASN A 196 -15.85 -25.42 0.96
C ASN A 196 -14.92 -24.42 0.26
N ARG A 197 -14.24 -23.58 1.05
CA ARG A 197 -13.20 -22.62 0.63
C ARG A 197 -11.82 -23.27 0.42
N GLY A 198 -11.67 -24.52 0.84
CA GLY A 198 -10.45 -25.31 0.71
C GLY A 198 -10.10 -25.63 -0.74
N THR A 199 -8.97 -26.31 -0.95
CA THR A 199 -8.48 -26.69 -2.28
C THR A 199 -9.00 -28.04 -2.77
N GLU A 200 -9.30 -28.95 -1.86
CA GLU A 200 -9.72 -30.32 -2.15
C GLU A 200 -11.24 -30.49 -2.07
N THR A 201 -11.73 -31.57 -2.66
CA THR A 201 -13.09 -32.05 -2.46
C THR A 201 -13.26 -32.63 -1.07
N ALA A 202 -14.25 -32.13 -0.32
CA ALA A 202 -14.67 -32.74 0.93
C ALA A 202 -15.75 -33.79 0.66
N PHE A 203 -15.60 -35.00 1.19
CA PHE A 203 -16.55 -36.11 1.07
C PHE A 203 -17.25 -36.39 2.40
N ASP A 204 -18.43 -37.01 2.33
CA ASP A 204 -19.23 -37.42 3.49
C ASP A 204 -19.39 -36.31 4.53
N VAL A 205 -19.75 -35.12 4.05
CA VAL A 205 -19.81 -33.91 4.87
C VAL A 205 -21.04 -33.99 5.77
N ASP A 206 -20.81 -34.09 7.07
CA ASP A 206 -21.83 -34.10 8.11
C ASP A 206 -21.83 -32.78 8.87
N VAL A 207 -23.02 -32.29 9.24
CA VAL A 207 -23.21 -30.99 9.88
C VAL A 207 -24.03 -31.19 11.14
N THR A 208 -23.48 -30.77 12.27
CA THR A 208 -24.13 -30.83 13.57
C THR A 208 -24.25 -29.43 14.15
N LEU A 209 -25.42 -29.13 14.73
CA LEU A 209 -25.68 -27.91 15.48
C LEU A 209 -25.80 -28.26 16.97
N PRO A 210 -25.42 -27.37 17.90
CA PRO A 210 -25.67 -27.54 19.33
C PRO A 210 -27.17 -27.67 19.65
N ASP A 211 -27.51 -28.42 20.70
CA ASP A 211 -28.90 -28.67 21.12
C ASP A 211 -29.66 -27.38 21.50
N ASP A 212 -28.93 -26.36 21.96
CA ASP A 212 -29.45 -25.05 22.33
C ASP A 212 -29.41 -24.03 21.19
N ALA A 213 -29.03 -24.41 19.96
CA ALA A 213 -29.05 -23.52 18.82
C ALA A 213 -30.48 -23.05 18.47
N SER A 214 -30.60 -21.81 17.99
CA SER A 214 -31.86 -21.25 17.48
C SER A 214 -32.32 -21.85 16.14
N LEU A 215 -31.45 -22.65 15.50
CA LEU A 215 -31.72 -23.40 14.28
C LEU A 215 -31.71 -24.92 14.54
N GLN A 216 -32.47 -25.68 13.76
CA GLN A 216 -32.32 -27.13 13.63
C GLN A 216 -32.34 -27.53 12.17
N LEU A 217 -31.51 -28.50 11.79
CA LEU A 217 -31.50 -29.03 10.44
C LEU A 217 -32.74 -29.91 10.19
N ASN A 218 -33.41 -29.69 9.06
CA ASN A 218 -34.63 -30.41 8.68
C ASN A 218 -34.30 -31.58 7.75
N ASP A 219 -34.62 -32.81 8.16
CA ASP A 219 -34.38 -34.05 7.40
C ASP A 219 -32.95 -34.16 6.83
N PHE A 220 -31.96 -33.64 7.55
CA PHE A 220 -30.58 -33.58 7.08
C PHE A 220 -29.99 -34.98 6.91
N LYS A 221 -29.25 -35.15 5.82
CA LYS A 221 -28.46 -36.33 5.50
C LYS A 221 -27.05 -35.86 5.13
N PRO A 222 -26.01 -36.63 5.48
CA PRO A 222 -24.64 -36.31 5.09
C PRO A 222 -24.53 -36.01 3.59
N ILE A 223 -23.82 -34.94 3.25
CA ILE A 223 -23.63 -34.48 1.89
C ILE A 223 -22.49 -35.29 1.28
N ALA A 224 -22.78 -36.03 0.21
CA ALA A 224 -21.81 -36.96 -0.41
C ALA A 224 -20.48 -36.29 -0.80
N LYS A 225 -20.53 -35.06 -1.34
CA LYS A 225 -19.34 -34.24 -1.58
C LYS A 225 -19.61 -32.74 -1.76
N ILE A 226 -18.62 -31.93 -1.41
CA ILE A 226 -18.55 -30.49 -1.72
C ILE A 226 -17.15 -30.20 -2.30
N PRO A 227 -17.04 -29.90 -3.62
CA PRO A 227 -15.76 -29.54 -4.21
C PRO A 227 -15.14 -28.29 -3.57
N GLY A 228 -13.81 -28.21 -3.55
CA GLY A 228 -13.09 -27.02 -3.12
C GLY A 228 -13.31 -25.81 -4.05
N GLY A 229 -12.58 -24.73 -3.79
CA GLY A 229 -12.63 -23.51 -4.60
C GLY A 229 -13.88 -22.67 -4.40
N GLY A 230 -14.54 -22.79 -3.24
CA GLY A 230 -15.70 -21.99 -2.85
C GLY A 230 -17.04 -22.54 -3.35
N ARG A 231 -17.14 -23.81 -3.71
CA ARG A 231 -18.44 -24.43 -4.03
C ARG A 231 -19.22 -24.69 -2.75
N SER A 232 -20.54 -24.75 -2.89
CA SER A 232 -21.43 -24.85 -1.74
C SER A 232 -22.63 -25.75 -1.99
N VAL A 233 -23.17 -26.28 -0.91
CA VAL A 233 -24.43 -27.01 -0.86
C VAL A 233 -25.33 -26.32 0.15
N THR A 234 -26.63 -26.28 -0.13
CA THR A 234 -27.62 -25.64 0.74
C THR A 234 -28.53 -26.70 1.33
N ILE A 235 -28.71 -26.65 2.64
CA ILE A 235 -29.57 -27.55 3.41
C ILE A 235 -30.69 -26.76 4.09
N ASP A 236 -31.76 -27.45 4.42
CA ASP A 236 -32.95 -26.87 5.00
C ASP A 236 -32.81 -26.79 6.52
N ALA A 237 -33.12 -25.63 7.08
CA ALA A 237 -33.07 -25.39 8.52
C ALA A 237 -34.39 -24.78 9.00
N ILE A 238 -34.85 -25.22 10.17
CA ILE A 238 -36.02 -24.67 10.86
C ILE A 238 -35.52 -23.72 11.93
N SER A 239 -36.00 -22.49 11.88
CA SER A 239 -35.74 -21.48 12.90
C SER A 239 -36.79 -21.55 14.01
N TYR A 240 -36.32 -21.59 15.26
CA TYR A 240 -37.17 -21.64 16.44
C TYR A 240 -37.49 -20.27 17.02
N ARG A 241 -37.01 -19.19 16.39
CA ARG A 241 -37.14 -17.81 16.86
C ARG A 241 -38.58 -17.34 17.09
N GLN A 242 -39.56 -17.94 16.40
CA GLN A 242 -40.97 -17.54 16.45
C GLN A 242 -41.90 -18.54 17.15
N SER A 243 -41.35 -19.61 17.73
CA SER A 243 -42.15 -20.60 18.46
C SER A 243 -42.64 -20.00 19.79
N TYR A 244 -43.95 -19.83 19.94
CA TYR A 244 -44.58 -19.42 21.19
C TYR A 244 -44.32 -20.47 22.28
N GLY A 245 -43.37 -20.20 23.19
CA GLY A 245 -43.03 -21.07 24.31
C GLY A 245 -41.52 -21.15 24.51
N GLY A 246 -41.01 -20.38 25.48
CA GLY A 246 -39.59 -20.14 25.69
C GLY A 246 -38.74 -21.41 25.84
N SER A 247 -37.79 -21.57 24.93
CA SER A 247 -36.53 -22.27 25.21
C SER A 247 -35.40 -21.24 25.10
N LYS A 248 -34.44 -21.29 26.03
CA LYS A 248 -33.23 -20.45 26.03
C LYS A 248 -32.31 -20.87 24.87
N ARG A 249 -32.74 -20.64 23.64
CA ARG A 249 -31.93 -20.93 22.47
C ARG A 249 -31.02 -19.76 22.14
N VAL A 250 -29.81 -20.04 21.68
CA VAL A 250 -28.79 -19.05 21.33
C VAL A 250 -28.77 -18.81 19.82
N ASP A 251 -28.66 -17.54 19.44
CA ASP A 251 -28.56 -17.11 18.03
C ASP A 251 -27.12 -17.12 17.50
N VAL A 252 -26.17 -17.36 18.40
CA VAL A 252 -24.74 -17.35 18.15
C VAL A 252 -24.17 -18.65 18.68
N PHE A 253 -23.60 -19.47 17.79
CA PHE A 253 -23.10 -20.80 18.12
C PHE A 253 -22.11 -21.30 17.06
N ASP A 254 -21.34 -22.33 17.41
CA ASP A 254 -20.45 -23.01 16.47
C ASP A 254 -21.18 -24.15 15.75
N VAL A 255 -21.04 -24.20 14.43
CA VAL A 255 -21.50 -25.30 13.57
C VAL A 255 -20.35 -26.28 13.44
N THR A 256 -20.52 -27.51 13.93
CA THR A 256 -19.53 -28.56 13.78
C THR A 256 -19.73 -29.26 12.44
N ILE A 257 -18.71 -29.22 11.58
CA ILE A 257 -18.70 -29.87 10.28
C ILE A 257 -17.62 -30.94 10.28
N SER A 258 -18.00 -32.18 10.00
CA SER A 258 -17.04 -33.27 9.78
C SER A 258 -17.05 -33.69 8.32
N ALA A 259 -15.90 -34.09 7.79
CA ALA A 259 -15.74 -34.51 6.41
C ALA A 259 -14.52 -35.40 6.23
N ARG A 260 -14.38 -35.98 5.04
CA ARG A 260 -13.21 -36.73 4.61
C ARG A 260 -12.49 -36.01 3.46
N SER A 261 -11.16 -35.89 3.53
CA SER A 261 -10.34 -35.33 2.43
C SER A 261 -10.20 -36.29 1.24
N GLU A 262 -9.61 -35.81 0.14
CA GLU A 262 -9.29 -36.67 -1.02
C GLU A 262 -8.29 -37.78 -0.65
N ALA A 263 -7.43 -37.53 0.33
CA ALA A 263 -6.50 -38.50 0.90
C ALA A 263 -7.17 -39.50 1.88
N GLY A 264 -8.46 -39.34 2.18
CA GLY A 264 -9.20 -40.21 3.10
C GLY A 264 -9.08 -39.82 4.58
N GLU A 265 -8.46 -38.69 4.91
CA GLU A 265 -8.30 -38.22 6.30
C GLU A 265 -9.61 -37.62 6.82
N SER A 266 -9.92 -37.89 8.09
CA SER A 266 -11.07 -37.28 8.76
C SER A 266 -10.73 -35.87 9.23
N VAL A 267 -11.56 -34.90 8.87
CA VAL A 267 -11.44 -33.49 9.22
C VAL A 267 -12.69 -33.09 10.01
N VAL A 268 -12.49 -32.37 11.12
CA VAL A 268 -13.57 -31.73 11.88
C VAL A 268 -13.23 -30.26 12.00
N GLN A 269 -14.20 -29.40 11.66
CA GLN A 269 -14.07 -27.95 11.72
C GLN A 269 -15.29 -27.35 12.40
N GLU A 270 -15.05 -26.50 13.38
CA GLU A 270 -16.07 -25.65 13.98
C GLU A 270 -16.09 -24.31 13.26
N VAL A 271 -17.29 -23.89 12.83
CA VAL A 271 -17.52 -22.63 12.15
C VAL A 271 -18.52 -21.81 12.95
N PHE A 272 -18.06 -20.69 13.47
CA PHE A 272 -18.89 -19.75 14.19
C PHE A 272 -19.98 -19.15 13.29
N LEU A 273 -21.23 -19.20 13.75
CA LEU A 273 -22.38 -18.66 13.05
C LEU A 273 -23.16 -17.71 13.96
N ASP A 274 -23.39 -16.49 13.46
CA ASP A 274 -24.37 -15.56 14.02
C ASP A 274 -25.57 -15.49 13.08
N THR A 275 -26.74 -15.87 13.59
CA THR A 275 -27.99 -15.90 12.83
C THR A 275 -28.69 -14.53 12.79
N ASN A 276 -28.16 -13.50 13.47
CA ASN A 276 -28.64 -12.11 13.39
C ASN A 276 -27.97 -11.27 12.28
N GLY A 277 -26.89 -11.79 11.68
CA GLY A 277 -26.05 -11.08 10.70
C GLY A 277 -26.59 -11.03 9.28
#